data_AF-A0A177QG87-F1
#
_entry.id   AF-A0A177QG87-F1
#
_cell.length_a   1.000
_cell.length_b   1.000
_cell.length_c   1.000
_cell.angle_alpha   90.00
_cell.angle_beta   90.00
_cell.angle_gamma   90.00
#
_symmetry.space_group_name_H-M   'P 1'
#
loop_
_entity.id
_entity.type
_entity.pdbx_description
1 polymer ?
#
loop_
_entity_poly.entity_id
_entity_poly.type
_entity_poly.pdbx_seq_one_letter_code
_entity_poly.pdbx_strand_id
1 'polypeptide(L)'
;MKAHVVRIGNSRGIRIPKSVIEQCQLHGAVDLIIQQGQLVVRSAAKARAGWDQAFEQMHRHGDDQLLDRDSLPSSEWDRKDWTW
;
A
#
# COMPACT_ATOMS: atom_id res chain seq x y z
N MET A 1 21.06 -16.70 -12.72
CA MET A 1 20.14 -17.80 -12.37
C MET A 1 19.11 -17.94 -13.48
N LYS A 2 18.73 -19.16 -13.88
CA LYS A 2 17.61 -19.40 -14.80
C LYS A 2 16.48 -20.09 -14.04
N ALA A 3 15.24 -19.74 -14.33
CA ALA A 3 14.04 -20.32 -13.73
C ALA A 3 13.05 -20.72 -14.82
N HIS A 4 12.16 -21.65 -14.50
CA HIS A 4 11.13 -22.13 -15.42
C HIS A 4 9.77 -21.52 -15.10
N VAL A 5 9.04 -21.15 -16.15
CA VAL A 5 7.64 -20.76 -16.08
C VAL A 5 6.76 -22.01 -16.12
N VAL A 6 6.12 -22.34 -15.02
CA VAL A 6 5.22 -23.52 -14.88
C VAL A 6 3.76 -23.11 -15.03
N ARG A 7 2.90 -24.07 -15.40
CA ARG A 7 1.45 -23.85 -15.50
C ARG A 7 0.81 -24.02 -14.12
N ILE A 8 -0.10 -23.11 -13.77
CA ILE A 8 -0.93 -23.18 -12.56
C ILE A 8 -2.39 -22.93 -12.99
N GLY A 9 -3.10 -23.99 -13.39
CA GLY A 9 -4.44 -23.83 -13.99
C GLY A 9 -4.42 -22.97 -15.26
N ASN A 10 -5.17 -21.87 -15.27
CA ASN A 10 -5.17 -20.86 -16.34
C ASN A 10 -4.06 -19.80 -16.21
N SER A 11 -3.32 -19.80 -15.10
CA SER A 11 -2.20 -18.87 -14.89
C SER A 11 -0.85 -19.57 -15.05
N ARG A 12 0.23 -18.79 -14.88
CA ARG A 12 1.62 -19.25 -14.93
C ARG A 12 2.35 -18.80 -13.66
N GLY A 13 3.27 -19.61 -13.17
CA GLY A 13 4.14 -19.28 -12.04
C GLY A 13 5.62 -19.40 -12.40
N ILE A 14 6.49 -18.71 -11.66
CA ILE A 14 7.95 -18.84 -11.76
C ILE A 14 8.44 -19.51 -10.48
N ARG A 15 9.23 -20.58 -10.60
CA ARG A 15 9.86 -21.22 -9.43
C ARG A 15 11.09 -20.42 -9.00
N ILE A 16 10.97 -19.72 -7.87
CA ILE A 16 12.04 -18.92 -7.27
C ILE A 16 12.66 -19.73 -6.11
N PRO A 17 14.00 -19.91 -6.05
CA PRO A 17 14.64 -20.58 -4.92
C PRO A 17 14.35 -19.87 -3.59
N LYS A 18 14.24 -20.66 -2.50
CA LYS A 18 13.98 -20.15 -1.15
C LYS A 18 14.96 -19.05 -0.72
N SER A 19 16.24 -19.22 -1.01
CA SER A 19 17.28 -18.22 -0.71
C SER A 19 17.02 -16.86 -1.36
N VAL A 20 16.47 -16.84 -2.57
CA VAL A 20 16.14 -15.59 -3.29
C VAL A 20 14.88 -14.95 -2.71
N ILE A 21 13.87 -15.75 -2.35
CA ILE A 21 12.67 -15.27 -1.65
C ILE A 21 13.06 -14.57 -0.35
N GLU A 22 13.96 -15.17 0.44
CA GLU A 22 14.44 -14.64 1.72
C GLU A 22 15.29 -13.36 1.52
N GLN A 23 16.23 -13.37 0.59
CA GLN A 23 17.06 -12.19 0.28
C GLN A 23 16.23 -10.99 -0.19
N CYS A 24 15.15 -11.25 -0.95
CA CYS A 24 14.25 -10.21 -1.45
C CYS A 24 13.07 -9.92 -0.50
N GLN A 25 12.99 -10.57 0.66
CA GLN A 25 11.92 -10.42 1.64
C GLN A 25 10.51 -10.57 1.04
N LEU A 26 10.34 -11.50 0.09
CA LEU A 26 9.08 -11.75 -0.61
C LEU A 26 8.17 -12.65 0.24
N HIS A 27 7.58 -12.06 1.28
CA HIS A 27 6.67 -12.76 2.19
C HIS A 27 5.24 -12.22 2.05
N GLY A 28 4.27 -13.11 1.87
CA GLY A 28 2.87 -12.72 1.72
C GLY A 28 2.55 -12.12 0.35
N ALA A 29 1.92 -10.94 0.34
CA ALA A 29 1.56 -10.25 -0.90
C ALA A 29 2.79 -9.57 -1.53
N VAL A 30 2.82 -9.55 -2.87
CA VAL A 30 3.89 -8.93 -3.65
C VAL A 30 3.30 -8.04 -4.74
N ASP A 31 4.00 -6.97 -5.07
CA ASP A 31 3.70 -6.16 -6.25
C ASP A 31 4.35 -6.78 -7.49
N LEU A 32 3.61 -6.80 -8.59
CA LEU A 32 4.09 -7.18 -9.91
C LEU A 32 4.05 -5.95 -10.83
N ILE A 33 5.21 -5.49 -11.28
CA ILE A 33 5.35 -4.25 -12.05
C ILE A 33 6.01 -4.57 -13.38
N ILE A 34 5.44 -4.10 -14.49
CA ILE A 34 6.03 -4.22 -15.82
C ILE A 34 6.78 -2.93 -16.13
N GLN A 35 8.10 -3.01 -16.31
CA GLN A 35 8.94 -1.86 -16.66
C GLN A 35 9.93 -2.28 -17.75
N GLN A 36 9.94 -1.56 -18.88
CA GLN A 36 10.90 -1.78 -19.97
C GLN A 36 10.97 -3.24 -20.46
N GLY A 37 9.82 -3.92 -20.54
CA GLY A 37 9.75 -5.33 -20.93
C GLY A 37 10.21 -6.32 -19.86
N GLN A 38 10.45 -5.87 -18.63
CA GLN A 38 10.84 -6.68 -17.48
C GLN A 38 9.69 -6.76 -16.47
N LEU A 39 9.56 -7.91 -15.82
CA LEU A 39 8.69 -8.07 -14.66
C LEU A 39 9.52 -7.86 -13.38
N VAL A 40 9.25 -6.77 -12.68
CA VAL A 40 9.83 -6.46 -11.37
C VAL A 40 8.87 -6.97 -10.30
N VAL A 41 9.38 -7.78 -9.38
CA VAL A 41 8.65 -8.32 -8.23
C VAL A 41 9.26 -7.76 -6.96
N ARG A 42 8.43 -7.18 -6.09
CA ARG A 42 8.87 -6.65 -4.79
C ARG A 42 7.84 -6.98 -3.70
N SER A 43 8.29 -6.99 -2.45
CA SER A 43 7.39 -7.13 -1.31
C SER A 43 6.33 -6.02 -1.33
N ALA A 44 5.05 -6.38 -1.16
CA ALA A 44 4.00 -5.38 -1.14
C ALA A 44 4.13 -4.57 0.14
N ALA A 45 4.04 -3.24 0.02
CA ALA A 45 3.95 -2.38 1.19
C ALA A 45 2.68 -2.75 1.97
N LYS A 46 2.76 -2.76 3.31
CA LYS A 46 1.55 -2.89 4.12
C LYS A 46 0.61 -1.73 3.77
N ALA A 47 -0.68 -2.03 3.67
CA ALA A 47 -1.68 -0.98 3.54
C ALA A 47 -1.45 0.06 4.65
N ARG A 48 -1.40 1.34 4.27
CA ARG A 48 -1.16 2.47 5.17
C ARG A 48 0.20 2.48 5.88
N ALA A 49 1.19 1.75 5.36
CA ALA A 49 2.57 1.88 5.84
C ALA A 49 3.02 3.35 5.76
N GLY A 50 3.53 3.88 6.87
CA GLY A 50 3.98 5.27 6.96
C GLY A 50 2.87 6.31 7.15
N TRP A 51 1.59 5.90 7.23
CA TRP A 51 0.50 6.84 7.48
C TRP A 51 0.67 7.53 8.82
N ASP A 52 0.98 6.82 9.90
CA ASP A 52 1.17 7.43 11.24
C ASP A 52 2.16 8.60 11.20
N GLN A 53 3.30 8.42 10.54
CA GLN A 53 4.32 9.47 10.37
C GLN A 53 3.87 10.60 9.45
N ALA A 54 3.11 10.28 8.40
CA ALA A 54 2.56 11.29 7.49
C ALA A 54 1.50 12.15 8.18
N PHE A 55 0.61 11.55 8.97
CA PHE A 55 -0.39 12.25 9.79
C PHE A 55 0.28 13.10 10.87
N GLU A 56 1.33 12.59 11.53
CA GLU A 56 2.10 13.37 12.49
C GLU A 56 2.76 14.60 11.85
N GLN A 57 3.34 14.45 10.66
CA GLN A 57 3.93 15.57 9.91
C GLN A 57 2.87 16.57 9.45
N MET A 58 1.74 16.08 8.94
CA MET A 58 0.60 16.91 8.53
C MET A 58 0.11 17.78 9.70
N HIS A 59 -0.06 17.19 10.89
CA HIS A 59 -0.44 17.92 12.09
C HIS A 59 0.62 18.94 12.51
N ARG A 60 1.91 18.59 12.48
CA ARG A 60 3.01 19.52 12.80
C ARG A 60 3.06 20.71 11.85
N HIS A 61 2.68 20.53 10.59
CA HIS A 61 2.59 21.60 9.59
C HIS A 61 1.26 22.36 9.64
N GLY A 62 0.25 21.86 10.36
CA GLY A 62 -1.09 22.44 10.41
C GLY A 62 -1.90 22.22 9.12
N ASP A 63 -1.48 21.27 8.29
CA ASP A 63 -2.13 20.89 7.02
C ASP A 63 -3.43 20.07 7.26
N ASP A 64 -3.73 19.74 8.52
CA ASP A 64 -4.89 18.96 8.95
C ASP A 64 -6.09 19.83 9.36
N GLN A 65 -6.05 21.13 9.04
CA GLN A 65 -7.15 22.05 9.30
C GLN A 65 -8.24 21.96 8.23
N LEU A 66 -9.49 22.11 8.66
CA LEU A 66 -10.64 22.29 7.77
C LEU A 66 -10.47 23.55 6.92
N LEU A 67 -10.46 23.39 5.61
CA LEU A 67 -10.32 24.48 4.63
C LEU A 67 -11.55 25.40 4.60
N ASP A 68 -12.70 24.86 5.00
CA ASP A 68 -14.02 25.46 4.88
C ASP A 68 -14.65 25.77 6.25
N ARG A 69 -13.82 25.96 7.29
CA ARG A 69 -14.25 26.20 8.69
C ARG A 69 -15.42 27.15 8.85
N ASP A 70 -15.46 28.22 8.06
CA ASP A 70 -16.47 29.28 8.19
C ASP A 70 -17.66 29.12 7.20
N SER A 71 -17.58 28.13 6.31
CA SER A 71 -18.47 28.01 5.14
C SER A 71 -19.72 27.20 5.42
N LEU A 72 -19.68 26.30 6.43
CA LEU A 72 -20.77 25.37 6.72
C LEU A 72 -21.03 25.27 8.22
N PRO A 73 -22.24 25.59 8.70
CA PRO A 73 -22.62 25.27 10.07
C PRO A 73 -22.67 23.74 10.26
N SER A 74 -22.15 23.28 11.41
CA SER A 74 -22.19 21.87 11.80
C SER A 74 -23.62 21.33 11.74
N SER A 75 -23.82 20.25 10.99
CA SER A 75 -25.12 19.62 10.82
C SER A 75 -25.64 19.01 12.13
N GLU A 76 -26.92 18.67 12.19
CA GLU A 76 -27.43 17.91 13.36
C GLU A 76 -26.75 16.55 13.49
N TRP A 77 -26.40 15.94 12.35
CA TRP A 77 -25.74 14.64 12.28
C TRP A 77 -24.30 14.71 12.83
N ASP A 78 -23.53 15.74 12.46
CA ASP A 78 -22.16 15.95 12.99
C ASP A 78 -22.14 16.07 14.51
N ARG A 79 -23.23 16.58 15.12
CA ARG A 79 -23.31 16.82 16.56
C ARG A 79 -23.82 15.64 17.36
N LYS A 80 -24.69 14.81 16.79
CA LYS A 80 -25.41 13.77 17.52
C LYS A 80 -25.00 12.36 17.14
N ASP A 81 -24.58 12.15 15.90
CA ASP A 81 -24.46 10.82 15.32
C ASP A 81 -23.02 10.46 14.93
N TRP A 82 -22.12 11.45 14.72
CA TRP A 82 -20.73 11.17 14.40
C TRP A 82 -19.96 10.59 15.60
N THR A 83 -19.41 9.39 15.43
CA THR A 83 -18.46 8.76 16.35
C THR A 83 -17.29 8.14 15.57
N TRP A 84 -16.08 8.23 16.12
CA TRP A 84 -14.86 7.63 15.55
C TRP A 84 -14.71 6.16 15.95
#